data_AF-A0A6L3F9I6-F1
#
_entry.id   AF-A0A6L3F9I6-F1
#
_cell.length_a   1.000
_cell.length_b   1.000
_cell.length_c   1.000
_cell.angle_alpha   90.00
_cell.angle_beta   90.00
_cell.angle_gamma   90.00
#
_symmetry.space_group_name_H-M   'P 1'
#
loop_
_entity.id
_entity.type
_entity.pdbx_description
1 polymer ?
#
loop_
_entity_poly.entity_id
_entity_poly.type
_entity_poly.pdbx_seq_one_letter_code
_entity_poly.pdbx_strand_id
1 'polypeptide(L)'
;MNNHKLIRRHSLWLGALLLILGLVLAACAAPEPVVDTAASDAALAEAEAAAAAAAAAQEEAEAALAAAEDAAAEAAEANSEQLAAAEAAAEAAQAEADAAEAAAEAAQAEADAAMAAAEAAAEEPEAPAEIIDLYNDKSSWAENIDVLGQSAAVAGNGFVSVPYPDTTSYQTTVRASLTTTRPPDMFTWWSGFRMEDIVAVGGLEDLSAVWQPYLDSGDYSQGIADAFTFDGKIYAVPFNVAYWVLYYNKAVFAEYDLVPPTTWDEFTTINDTLVENGVTPMAITVDGRWPSFIVFEELVLRSQGPEFWDALMRGEAKYTDPEVVDAMTLWMDMLDKGYFSDPGITFGTAANDMLPLFQTGAVAMLPIGDWYSASLVDAGMVAGEDFGAFVMPNPNPDVPPSIFFETSPLIVSANGTRKDDAMAVAEWWMSAGAQEEWGAL
;
A
#
# COMPACT_ATOMS: atom_id res chain seq x y z
N MET A 1 -45.19 -21.33 -56.39
CA MET A 1 -44.05 -21.67 -57.26
C MET A 1 -43.25 -20.39 -57.49
N ASN A 2 -41.92 -20.48 -57.38
CA ASN A 2 -40.90 -19.47 -57.71
C ASN A 2 -40.64 -18.39 -56.63
N ASN A 3 -39.51 -18.49 -55.94
CA ASN A 3 -38.15 -18.08 -56.35
C ASN A 3 -37.96 -16.57 -56.28
N HIS A 4 -37.72 -16.02 -55.07
CA HIS A 4 -37.00 -14.75 -54.95
C HIS A 4 -36.35 -14.44 -53.58
N LYS A 5 -36.26 -15.38 -52.63
CA LYS A 5 -35.72 -15.10 -51.28
C LYS A 5 -34.45 -15.87 -50.89
N LEU A 6 -33.72 -16.48 -51.83
CA LEU A 6 -32.48 -17.22 -51.51
C LEU A 6 -31.17 -16.62 -52.08
N ILE A 7 -31.18 -15.42 -52.67
CA ILE A 7 -29.98 -14.84 -53.33
C ILE A 7 -29.45 -13.56 -52.64
N ARG A 8 -30.08 -13.09 -51.55
CA ARG A 8 -29.58 -11.89 -50.82
C ARG A 8 -28.84 -12.16 -49.51
N ARG A 9 -28.58 -13.43 -49.17
CA ARG A 9 -27.90 -13.80 -47.90
C ARG A 9 -26.53 -14.46 -48.08
N HIS A 10 -26.04 -14.62 -49.31
CA HIS A 10 -24.71 -15.21 -49.59
C HIS A 10 -23.67 -14.21 -50.11
N SER A 11 -24.04 -12.95 -50.37
CA SER A 11 -23.09 -11.91 -50.84
C SER A 11 -22.41 -11.13 -49.72
N LEU A 12 -22.88 -11.26 -48.47
CA LEU A 12 -22.28 -10.62 -47.29
C LEU A 12 -21.27 -11.53 -46.56
N TRP A 13 -21.27 -12.84 -46.82
CA TRP A 13 -20.35 -13.79 -46.21
C TRP A 13 -19.08 -14.05 -47.02
N LEU A 14 -19.09 -13.85 -48.34
CA LEU A 14 -17.86 -13.93 -49.16
C LEU A 14 -16.98 -12.68 -49.04
N GLY A 15 -17.55 -11.52 -48.74
CA GLY A 15 -16.79 -10.27 -48.55
C GLY A 15 -15.99 -10.26 -47.25
N ALA A 16 -16.53 -10.83 -46.17
CA ALA A 16 -15.84 -10.95 -44.89
C ALA A 16 -14.71 -12.00 -44.94
N LEU A 17 -14.88 -13.10 -45.68
CA LEU A 17 -13.85 -14.14 -45.79
C LEU A 17 -12.63 -13.69 -46.61
N LEU A 18 -12.81 -12.82 -47.61
CA LEU A 18 -11.70 -12.28 -48.43
C LEU A 18 -10.92 -11.16 -47.73
N LEU A 19 -11.53 -10.46 -46.78
CA LEU A 19 -10.85 -9.48 -45.91
C LEU A 19 -9.99 -10.18 -44.84
N ILE A 20 -10.46 -11.31 -44.31
CA ILE A 20 -9.70 -12.15 -43.37
C ILE A 20 -8.53 -12.86 -44.08
N LEU A 21 -8.73 -13.34 -45.32
CA LEU A 21 -7.64 -13.98 -46.09
C LEU A 21 -6.58 -12.99 -46.58
N GLY A 22 -6.93 -11.70 -46.77
CA GLY A 22 -5.98 -10.63 -47.11
C GLY A 22 -5.08 -10.20 -45.95
N LEU A 23 -5.56 -10.30 -44.72
CA LEU A 23 -4.78 -10.01 -43.51
C LEU A 23 -3.82 -11.16 -43.13
N VAL A 24 -4.22 -12.42 -43.38
CA VAL A 24 -3.37 -13.59 -43.12
C VAL A 24 -2.15 -13.67 -44.07
N LEU A 25 -2.24 -13.11 -45.29
CA LEU A 25 -1.14 -13.13 -46.26
C LEU A 25 -0.14 -11.96 -46.12
N ALA A 26 -0.44 -10.94 -45.32
CA ALA A 26 0.53 -9.90 -44.96
C ALA A 26 1.42 -10.27 -43.76
N ALA A 27 1.03 -11.30 -42.99
CA ALA A 27 1.77 -11.79 -41.82
C ALA A 27 2.91 -12.79 -42.15
N CYS A 28 3.07 -13.21 -43.41
CA CYS A 28 4.09 -14.20 -43.81
C CYS A 28 5.41 -13.62 -44.34
N ALA A 29 5.72 -12.33 -44.10
CA ALA A 29 6.94 -11.72 -44.65
C ALA A 29 7.73 -10.81 -43.70
N ALA A 30 7.41 -10.78 -42.40
CA ALA A 30 8.27 -10.17 -41.39
C ALA A 30 9.08 -11.27 -40.68
N PRO A 31 10.40 -11.09 -40.45
CA PRO A 31 11.13 -11.99 -39.57
C PRO A 31 10.52 -11.86 -38.17
N GLU A 32 10.10 -12.98 -37.59
CA GLU A 32 9.61 -13.02 -36.20
C GLU A 32 10.70 -12.47 -35.27
N PRO A 33 10.39 -11.48 -34.40
CA PRO A 33 11.30 -11.15 -33.32
C PRO A 33 11.33 -12.34 -32.37
N VAL A 34 12.55 -12.76 -32.02
CA VAL A 34 12.77 -13.83 -31.03
C VAL A 34 12.33 -13.28 -29.68
N VAL A 35 11.09 -13.56 -29.28
CA VAL A 35 10.60 -13.39 -27.91
C VAL A 35 11.28 -14.46 -27.08
N ASP A 36 12.07 -14.07 -26.08
CA ASP A 36 12.63 -15.02 -25.13
C ASP A 36 11.54 -15.41 -24.12
N THR A 37 10.78 -16.47 -24.42
CA THR A 37 9.69 -16.98 -23.56
C THR A 37 10.22 -17.59 -22.26
N ALA A 38 11.53 -17.80 -22.14
CA ALA A 38 12.11 -18.49 -21.00
C ALA A 38 11.91 -17.76 -19.66
N ALA A 39 11.80 -16.43 -19.66
CA ALA A 39 11.61 -15.62 -18.45
C ALA A 39 10.14 -15.60 -17.97
N SER A 40 9.18 -15.46 -18.90
CA SER A 40 7.75 -15.59 -18.58
C SER A 40 7.39 -17.01 -18.15
N ASP A 41 8.00 -18.00 -18.78
CA ASP A 41 7.85 -19.42 -18.41
C ASP A 41 8.42 -19.69 -17.01
N ALA A 42 9.47 -18.97 -16.60
CA ALA A 42 10.07 -19.09 -15.27
C ALA A 42 9.20 -18.45 -14.17
N ALA A 43 8.67 -17.24 -14.40
CA ALA A 43 7.78 -16.57 -13.44
C ALA A 43 6.46 -17.33 -13.25
N LEU A 44 5.88 -17.86 -14.33
CA LEU A 44 4.70 -18.72 -14.25
C LEU A 44 5.01 -20.00 -13.47
N ALA A 45 6.15 -20.64 -13.72
CA ALA A 45 6.56 -21.83 -12.99
C ALA A 45 6.78 -21.58 -11.49
N GLU A 46 7.23 -20.39 -11.11
CA GLU A 46 7.39 -19.99 -9.71
C GLU A 46 6.03 -19.76 -9.02
N ALA A 47 5.09 -19.09 -9.68
CA ALA A 47 3.73 -18.90 -9.17
C ALA A 47 2.97 -20.24 -9.03
N GLU A 48 3.09 -21.13 -10.02
CA GLU A 48 2.54 -22.49 -9.95
C GLU A 48 3.17 -23.31 -8.81
N ALA A 49 4.47 -23.16 -8.58
CA ALA A 49 5.16 -23.84 -7.47
C ALA A 49 4.70 -23.30 -6.10
N ALA A 50 4.48 -22.00 -5.97
CA ALA A 50 3.96 -21.38 -4.76
C ALA A 50 2.52 -21.83 -4.45
N ALA A 51 1.64 -21.85 -5.46
CA ALA A 51 0.28 -22.37 -5.33
C ALA A 51 0.28 -23.85 -4.91
N ALA A 52 1.15 -24.66 -5.50
CA ALA A 52 1.30 -26.07 -5.12
C ALA A 52 1.80 -26.25 -3.68
N ALA A 53 2.72 -25.40 -3.21
CA ALA A 53 3.21 -25.43 -1.83
C ALA A 53 2.12 -25.01 -0.83
N ALA A 54 1.33 -23.98 -1.14
CA ALA A 54 0.23 -23.53 -0.29
C ALA A 54 -0.89 -24.59 -0.20
N ALA A 55 -1.23 -25.23 -1.31
CA ALA A 55 -2.18 -26.35 -1.31
C ALA A 55 -1.71 -27.54 -0.46
N ALA A 56 -0.41 -27.84 -0.47
CA ALA A 56 0.16 -28.89 0.38
C ALA A 56 0.10 -28.52 1.88
N ALA A 57 0.33 -27.24 2.22
CA ALA A 57 0.21 -26.75 3.58
C ALA A 57 -1.24 -26.77 4.09
N GLN A 58 -2.21 -26.44 3.22
CA GLN A 58 -3.64 -26.60 3.51
C GLN A 58 -3.98 -28.06 3.81
N GLU A 59 -3.53 -29.01 2.99
CA GLU A 59 -3.78 -30.45 3.21
C GLU A 59 -3.18 -30.93 4.55
N GLU A 60 -2.01 -30.42 4.94
CA GLU A 60 -1.39 -30.73 6.24
C GLU A 60 -2.19 -30.14 7.41
N ALA A 61 -2.69 -28.91 7.28
CA ALA A 61 -3.50 -28.25 8.31
C ALA A 61 -4.88 -28.93 8.49
N GLU A 62 -5.54 -29.31 7.39
CA GLU A 62 -6.79 -30.09 7.43
C GLU A 62 -6.59 -31.46 8.10
N ALA A 63 -5.46 -32.12 7.82
CA ALA A 63 -5.11 -33.38 8.48
C ALA A 63 -4.86 -33.21 9.99
N ALA A 64 -4.24 -32.09 10.39
CA ALA A 64 -4.01 -31.76 11.80
C ALA A 64 -5.32 -31.45 12.53
N LEU A 65 -6.24 -30.71 11.90
CA LEU A 65 -7.59 -30.46 12.42
C LEU A 65 -8.35 -31.77 12.62
N ALA A 66 -8.38 -32.65 11.62
CA ALA A 66 -9.06 -33.95 11.72
C ALA A 66 -8.51 -34.79 12.87
N ALA A 67 -7.19 -34.78 13.08
CA ALA A 67 -6.55 -35.47 14.21
C ALA A 67 -6.92 -34.83 15.57
N ALA A 68 -7.07 -33.50 15.63
CA ALA A 68 -7.49 -32.78 16.83
C ALA A 68 -8.96 -33.06 17.19
N GLU A 69 -9.84 -33.13 16.19
CA GLU A 69 -11.25 -33.50 16.37
C GLU A 69 -11.40 -34.95 16.86
N ASP A 70 -10.65 -35.89 16.28
CA ASP A 70 -10.61 -37.28 16.75
C ASP A 70 -10.12 -37.38 18.21
N ALA A 71 -9.08 -36.62 18.56
CA ALA A 71 -8.57 -36.56 19.93
C ALA A 71 -9.60 -35.96 20.91
N ALA A 72 -10.36 -34.95 20.49
CA ALA A 72 -11.46 -34.39 21.28
C ALA A 72 -12.59 -35.41 21.51
N ALA A 73 -12.92 -36.20 20.48
CA ALA A 73 -13.91 -37.28 20.57
C ALA A 73 -13.46 -38.39 21.55
N GLU A 74 -12.18 -38.78 21.54
CA GLU A 74 -11.62 -39.73 22.51
C GLU A 74 -11.60 -39.15 23.94
N ALA A 75 -11.23 -37.87 24.09
CA ALA A 75 -11.17 -37.20 25.38
C ALA A 75 -12.55 -37.04 26.04
N ALA A 76 -13.62 -36.92 25.24
CA ALA A 76 -15.00 -36.88 25.71
C ALA A 76 -15.41 -38.16 26.46
N GLU A 77 -14.77 -39.29 26.17
CA GLU A 77 -14.99 -40.56 26.89
C GLU A 77 -14.18 -40.68 28.19
N ALA A 78 -13.18 -39.81 28.41
CA ALA A 78 -12.23 -39.90 29.51
C ALA A 78 -12.60 -39.04 30.73
N ASN A 79 -12.48 -37.71 30.64
CA ASN A 79 -12.90 -36.75 31.68
C ASN A 79 -12.97 -35.30 31.17
N SER A 80 -13.61 -34.41 31.95
CA SER A 80 -13.89 -33.02 31.58
C SER A 80 -12.66 -32.12 31.41
N GLU A 81 -11.54 -32.41 32.08
CA GLU A 81 -10.32 -31.60 32.00
C GLU A 81 -9.54 -31.92 30.71
N GLN A 82 -9.50 -33.21 30.32
CA GLN A 82 -8.95 -33.64 29.04
C GLN A 82 -9.80 -33.19 27.85
N LEU A 83 -11.14 -33.19 28.01
CA LEU A 83 -12.05 -32.68 27.00
C LEU A 83 -11.82 -31.18 26.72
N ALA A 84 -11.75 -30.35 27.75
CA ALA A 84 -11.53 -28.91 27.59
C ALA A 84 -10.18 -28.58 26.93
N ALA A 85 -9.12 -29.34 27.25
CA ALA A 85 -7.82 -29.18 26.61
C ALA A 85 -7.83 -29.61 25.12
N ALA A 86 -8.56 -30.68 24.80
CA ALA A 86 -8.69 -31.17 23.42
C ALA A 86 -9.58 -30.26 22.56
N GLU A 87 -10.67 -29.71 23.12
CA GLU A 87 -11.52 -28.72 22.44
C GLU A 87 -10.75 -27.44 22.12
N ALA A 88 -9.93 -26.93 23.05
CA ALA A 88 -9.08 -25.76 22.80
C ALA A 88 -8.01 -26.04 21.71
N ALA A 89 -7.47 -27.26 21.65
CA ALA A 89 -6.54 -27.66 20.61
C ALA A 89 -7.23 -27.78 19.23
N ALA A 90 -8.47 -28.29 19.19
CA ALA A 90 -9.27 -28.35 17.96
C ALA A 90 -9.65 -26.95 17.46
N GLU A 91 -10.00 -26.02 18.36
CA GLU A 91 -10.29 -24.62 18.00
C GLU A 91 -9.05 -23.91 17.43
N ALA A 92 -7.86 -24.16 18.01
CA ALA A 92 -6.60 -23.65 17.47
C ALA A 92 -6.26 -24.25 16.09
N ALA A 93 -6.45 -25.56 15.92
CA ALA A 93 -6.22 -26.24 14.65
C ALA A 93 -7.21 -25.79 13.56
N GLN A 94 -8.47 -25.48 13.93
CA GLN A 94 -9.45 -24.90 13.01
C GLN A 94 -9.01 -23.53 12.52
N ALA A 95 -8.53 -22.67 13.42
CA ALA A 95 -8.02 -21.35 13.04
C ALA A 95 -6.81 -21.43 12.11
N GLU A 96 -5.93 -22.42 12.31
CA GLU A 96 -4.78 -22.69 11.43
C GLU A 96 -5.21 -23.23 10.06
N ALA A 97 -6.20 -24.13 10.02
CA ALA A 97 -6.78 -24.64 8.77
C ALA A 97 -7.48 -23.52 7.96
N ASP A 98 -8.30 -22.69 8.61
CA ASP A 98 -8.97 -21.56 7.97
C ASP A 98 -7.96 -20.55 7.39
N ALA A 99 -6.85 -20.31 8.11
CA ALA A 99 -5.78 -19.45 7.63
C ALA A 99 -5.01 -20.07 6.45
N ALA A 100 -4.78 -21.38 6.47
CA ALA A 100 -4.11 -22.11 5.39
C ALA A 100 -4.98 -22.17 4.12
N GLU A 101 -6.29 -22.37 4.25
CA GLU A 101 -7.25 -22.29 3.14
C GLU A 101 -7.24 -20.90 2.50
N ALA A 102 -7.32 -19.84 3.30
CA ALA A 102 -7.27 -18.47 2.79
C ALA A 102 -5.94 -18.16 2.07
N ALA A 103 -4.82 -18.70 2.57
CA ALA A 103 -3.52 -18.55 1.92
C ALA A 103 -3.42 -19.33 0.60
N ALA A 104 -3.99 -20.54 0.53
CA ALA A 104 -4.04 -21.35 -0.69
C ALA A 104 -4.93 -20.71 -1.76
N GLU A 105 -6.10 -20.18 -1.39
CA GLU A 105 -6.97 -19.41 -2.29
C GLU A 105 -6.26 -18.17 -2.85
N ALA A 106 -5.53 -17.45 -2.01
CA ALA A 106 -4.75 -16.28 -2.43
C ALA A 106 -3.62 -16.64 -3.39
N ALA A 107 -2.87 -17.71 -3.10
CA ALA A 107 -1.77 -18.17 -3.96
C ALA A 107 -2.28 -18.69 -5.31
N GLN A 108 -3.43 -19.39 -5.34
CA GLN A 108 -4.05 -19.82 -6.58
C GLN A 108 -4.55 -18.62 -7.40
N ALA A 109 -5.12 -17.61 -6.76
CA ALA A 109 -5.53 -16.38 -7.43
C ALA A 109 -4.33 -15.63 -8.05
N GLU A 110 -3.18 -15.63 -7.39
CA GLU A 110 -1.93 -15.05 -7.91
C GLU A 110 -1.41 -15.85 -9.12
N ALA A 111 -1.46 -17.19 -9.08
CA ALA A 111 -1.09 -18.04 -10.21
C ALA A 111 -2.03 -17.85 -11.42
N ASP A 112 -3.33 -17.80 -11.20
CA ASP A 112 -4.33 -17.54 -12.25
C ASP A 112 -4.15 -16.14 -12.85
N ALA A 113 -3.85 -15.14 -12.02
CA ALA A 113 -3.53 -13.79 -12.48
C ALA A 113 -2.22 -13.72 -13.27
N ALA A 114 -1.19 -14.46 -12.87
CA ALA A 114 0.07 -14.54 -13.60
C ALA A 114 -0.12 -15.18 -14.99
N MET A 115 -0.94 -16.23 -15.08
CA MET A 115 -1.31 -16.86 -16.35
C MET A 115 -2.10 -15.89 -17.24
N ALA A 116 -3.08 -15.17 -16.69
CA ALA A 116 -3.85 -14.16 -17.43
C ALA A 116 -2.97 -12.98 -17.89
N ALA A 117 -2.01 -12.55 -17.08
CA ALA A 117 -1.05 -11.49 -17.43
C ALA A 117 -0.08 -11.95 -18.53
N ALA A 118 0.38 -13.21 -18.50
CA ALA A 118 1.19 -13.79 -19.57
C ALA A 118 0.41 -13.86 -20.89
N GLU A 119 -0.89 -14.21 -20.85
CA GLU A 119 -1.78 -14.17 -22.01
C GLU A 119 -2.02 -12.74 -22.51
N ALA A 120 -2.24 -11.77 -21.61
CA ALA A 120 -2.44 -10.36 -21.96
C ALA A 120 -1.18 -9.70 -22.55
N ALA A 121 0.00 -9.99 -21.99
CA ALA A 121 1.29 -9.52 -22.52
C ALA A 121 1.61 -10.08 -23.93
N ALA A 122 0.97 -11.19 -24.32
CA ALA A 122 1.04 -11.74 -25.66
C ALA A 122 0.06 -11.05 -26.65
N GLU A 123 -0.97 -10.33 -26.15
CA GLU A 123 -2.03 -9.70 -26.96
C GLU A 123 -2.05 -8.15 -26.94
N GLU A 124 -1.28 -7.48 -26.07
CA GLU A 124 -1.34 -6.01 -25.94
C GLU A 124 -0.91 -5.23 -27.20
N PRO A 125 -1.70 -4.20 -27.62
CA PRO A 125 -1.27 -3.23 -28.61
C PRO A 125 -0.22 -2.29 -28.01
N GLU A 126 0.91 -2.10 -28.71
CA GLU A 126 1.97 -1.18 -28.28
C GLU A 126 1.41 0.20 -27.90
N ALA A 127 1.76 0.70 -26.71
CA ALA A 127 1.69 2.13 -26.41
C ALA A 127 2.39 2.90 -27.55
N PRO A 128 1.89 4.07 -27.98
CA PRO A 128 2.60 4.87 -28.97
C PRO A 128 4.01 5.11 -28.45
N ALA A 129 5.01 4.72 -29.26
CA ALA A 129 6.41 4.50 -28.90
C ALA A 129 7.21 5.71 -28.35
N GLU A 130 6.58 6.75 -27.78
CA GLU A 130 7.19 8.04 -27.44
C GLU A 130 7.00 8.52 -25.98
N ILE A 131 6.21 7.89 -25.09
CA ILE A 131 5.95 8.41 -23.72
C ILE A 131 6.22 7.34 -22.64
N ILE A 132 6.84 7.72 -21.50
CA ILE A 132 7.16 6.84 -20.35
C ILE A 132 5.86 6.39 -19.70
N ASP A 133 5.71 5.10 -19.38
CA ASP A 133 4.60 4.59 -18.59
C ASP A 133 4.95 4.55 -17.09
N LEU A 134 4.02 5.04 -16.27
CA LEU A 134 4.09 4.99 -14.81
C LEU A 134 2.99 4.09 -14.26
N TYR A 135 3.33 2.84 -14.02
CA TYR A 135 2.41 1.85 -13.47
C TYR A 135 2.14 2.16 -11.99
N ASN A 136 0.88 2.15 -11.56
CA ASN A 136 0.52 2.39 -10.16
C ASN A 136 -0.84 1.78 -9.79
N ASP A 137 -1.09 1.59 -8.49
CA ASP A 137 -2.38 1.18 -7.93
C ASP A 137 -3.17 2.34 -7.29
N LYS A 138 -2.79 3.58 -7.62
CA LYS A 138 -3.30 4.81 -6.99
C LYS A 138 -4.33 5.46 -7.89
N SER A 139 -5.40 4.72 -8.20
CA SER A 139 -6.41 5.13 -9.19
C SER A 139 -7.08 6.48 -8.87
N SER A 140 -7.18 6.85 -7.59
CA SER A 140 -7.71 8.14 -7.15
C SER A 140 -6.76 9.32 -7.44
N TRP A 141 -5.47 9.06 -7.70
CA TRP A 141 -4.45 10.07 -7.94
C TRP A 141 -4.09 10.20 -9.43
N ALA A 142 -4.69 9.38 -10.30
CA ALA A 142 -4.33 9.29 -11.70
C ALA A 142 -4.37 10.64 -12.44
N GLU A 143 -5.36 11.48 -12.15
CA GLU A 143 -5.48 12.83 -12.74
C GLU A 143 -4.31 13.73 -12.33
N ASN A 144 -3.95 13.76 -11.04
CA ASN A 144 -2.82 14.55 -10.53
C ASN A 144 -1.48 14.05 -11.08
N ILE A 145 -1.32 12.72 -11.20
CA ILE A 145 -0.13 12.09 -11.79
C ILE A 145 0.00 12.49 -13.28
N ASP A 146 -1.09 12.49 -14.05
CA ASP A 146 -1.07 12.88 -15.45
C ASP A 146 -0.79 14.38 -15.63
N VAL A 147 -1.26 15.25 -14.72
CA VAL A 147 -0.92 16.69 -14.73
C VAL A 147 0.58 16.88 -14.55
N LEU A 148 1.20 16.17 -13.61
CA LEU A 148 2.64 16.20 -13.44
C LEU A 148 3.39 15.63 -14.64
N GLY A 149 2.89 14.53 -15.23
CA GLY A 149 3.47 13.94 -16.43
C GLY A 149 3.51 14.91 -17.60
N GLN A 150 2.45 15.73 -17.76
CA GLN A 150 2.42 16.80 -18.75
C GLN A 150 3.38 17.94 -18.42
N SER A 151 3.53 18.30 -17.15
CA SER A 151 4.49 19.32 -16.73
C SER A 151 5.95 18.87 -16.96
N ALA A 152 6.25 17.62 -16.59
CA ALA A 152 7.53 16.98 -16.86
C ALA A 152 7.84 16.95 -18.36
N ALA A 153 6.82 16.78 -19.22
CA ALA A 153 6.99 16.85 -20.67
C ALA A 153 7.47 18.22 -21.16
N VAL A 154 7.13 19.33 -20.48
CA VAL A 154 7.66 20.68 -20.77
C VAL A 154 9.17 20.73 -20.50
N ALA A 155 9.66 19.95 -19.55
CA ALA A 155 11.09 19.76 -19.25
C ALA A 155 11.76 18.67 -20.11
N GLY A 156 11.03 18.00 -21.01
CA GLY A 156 11.53 16.93 -21.88
C GLY A 156 11.38 15.51 -21.32
N ASN A 157 10.72 15.35 -20.17
CA ASN A 157 10.66 14.12 -19.38
C ASN A 157 9.20 13.65 -19.17
N GLY A 158 8.38 13.64 -20.22
CA GLY A 158 6.95 13.33 -20.09
C GLY A 158 6.67 11.87 -19.75
N PHE A 159 5.72 11.63 -18.85
CA PHE A 159 5.19 10.30 -18.52
C PHE A 159 3.67 10.30 -18.47
N VAL A 160 3.06 9.11 -18.48
CA VAL A 160 1.61 8.89 -18.35
C VAL A 160 1.32 7.89 -17.25
N SER A 161 0.26 8.13 -16.49
CA SER A 161 -0.23 7.20 -15.49
C SER A 161 -0.84 5.97 -16.16
N VAL A 162 -0.45 4.78 -15.71
CA VAL A 162 -1.09 3.50 -16.03
C VAL A 162 -1.67 2.93 -14.73
N PRO A 163 -2.89 3.35 -14.34
CA PRO A 163 -3.48 2.92 -13.09
C PRO A 163 -4.08 1.51 -13.19
N TYR A 164 -3.79 0.68 -12.21
CA TYR A 164 -4.41 -0.63 -12.02
C TYR A 164 -5.62 -0.50 -11.07
N PRO A 165 -6.69 -1.27 -11.32
CA PRO A 165 -7.93 -1.18 -10.55
C PRO A 165 -7.82 -1.84 -9.16
N ASP A 166 -6.84 -2.71 -8.96
CA ASP A 166 -6.63 -3.42 -7.69
C ASP A 166 -5.14 -3.73 -7.46
N THR A 167 -4.75 -3.79 -6.20
CA THR A 167 -3.37 -4.02 -5.75
C THR A 167 -2.84 -5.40 -6.15
N THR A 168 -3.67 -6.44 -6.20
CA THR A 168 -3.22 -7.81 -6.48
C THR A 168 -2.79 -7.96 -7.94
N SER A 169 -3.64 -7.52 -8.88
CA SER A 169 -3.32 -7.55 -10.31
C SER A 169 -2.12 -6.67 -10.64
N TYR A 170 -2.02 -5.51 -9.98
CA TYR A 170 -0.86 -4.62 -10.04
C TYR A 170 0.44 -5.32 -9.64
N GLN A 171 0.47 -5.90 -8.43
CA GLN A 171 1.65 -6.56 -7.90
C GLN A 171 2.10 -7.72 -8.78
N THR A 172 1.15 -8.54 -9.20
CA THR A 172 1.40 -9.70 -10.07
C THR A 172 2.00 -9.25 -11.40
N THR A 173 1.42 -8.22 -12.04
CA THR A 173 1.87 -7.76 -13.36
C THR A 173 3.26 -7.13 -13.30
N VAL A 174 3.50 -6.25 -12.32
CA VAL A 174 4.82 -5.62 -12.16
C VAL A 174 5.88 -6.69 -11.91
N ARG A 175 5.67 -7.59 -10.93
CA ARG A 175 6.63 -8.67 -10.61
C ARG A 175 6.97 -9.53 -11.83
N ALA A 176 5.96 -9.99 -12.57
CA ALA A 176 6.14 -10.84 -13.74
C ALA A 176 6.91 -10.13 -14.87
N SER A 177 6.81 -8.80 -14.97
CA SER A 177 7.38 -8.04 -16.08
C SER A 177 8.85 -7.61 -15.87
N LEU A 178 9.34 -7.47 -14.64
CA LEU A 178 10.64 -6.85 -14.32
C LEU A 178 11.86 -7.53 -14.97
N THR A 179 11.80 -8.85 -15.11
CA THR A 179 12.88 -9.66 -15.70
C THR A 179 12.74 -9.86 -17.20
N THR A 180 11.67 -9.33 -17.81
CA THR A 180 11.43 -9.39 -19.24
C THR A 180 12.16 -8.26 -19.98
N THR A 181 12.10 -8.27 -21.30
CA THR A 181 12.64 -7.17 -22.14
C THR A 181 11.70 -5.97 -22.24
N ARG A 182 10.50 -6.03 -21.62
CA ARG A 182 9.49 -4.97 -21.65
C ARG A 182 8.82 -4.81 -20.27
N PRO A 183 9.56 -4.51 -19.20
CA PRO A 183 8.95 -4.06 -17.96
C PRO A 183 8.33 -2.65 -18.15
N PRO A 184 7.48 -2.19 -17.23
CA PRO A 184 7.11 -0.78 -17.18
C PRO A 184 8.37 0.09 -17.05
N ASP A 185 8.42 1.24 -17.71
CA ASP A 185 9.56 2.16 -17.61
C ASP A 185 9.70 2.66 -16.16
N MET A 186 8.57 3.02 -15.53
CA MET A 186 8.50 3.40 -14.11
C MET A 186 7.28 2.79 -13.42
N PHE A 187 7.37 2.60 -12.10
CA PHE A 187 6.24 2.11 -11.31
C PHE A 187 6.32 2.56 -9.85
N THR A 188 5.18 2.65 -9.17
CA THR A 188 5.16 2.90 -7.71
C THR A 188 5.21 1.58 -6.93
N TRP A 189 5.62 1.57 -5.67
CA TRP A 189 5.54 0.34 -4.88
C TRP A 189 5.24 0.67 -3.41
N TRP A 190 5.49 -0.29 -2.52
CA TRP A 190 5.49 -0.09 -1.07
C TRP A 190 6.93 -0.14 -0.56
N SER A 191 7.26 0.69 0.42
CA SER A 191 8.56 0.67 1.11
C SER A 191 8.69 -0.50 2.08
N GLY A 192 9.89 -0.67 2.66
CA GLY A 192 10.17 -1.71 3.66
C GLY A 192 10.20 -3.12 3.07
N PHE A 193 9.67 -4.10 3.82
CA PHE A 193 9.72 -5.53 3.48
C PHE A 193 9.17 -5.84 2.07
N ARG A 194 8.11 -5.16 1.64
CA ARG A 194 7.56 -5.34 0.28
C ARG A 194 8.52 -4.91 -0.82
N MET A 195 9.37 -3.92 -0.55
CA MET A 195 10.40 -3.49 -1.49
C MET A 195 11.57 -4.49 -1.50
N GLU A 196 11.88 -5.13 -0.38
CA GLU A 196 12.90 -6.19 -0.32
C GLU A 196 12.56 -7.33 -1.30
N ASP A 197 11.29 -7.76 -1.34
CA ASP A 197 10.83 -8.79 -2.27
C ASP A 197 11.11 -8.43 -3.74
N ILE A 198 10.81 -7.19 -4.14
CA ILE A 198 10.95 -6.76 -5.53
C ILE A 198 12.42 -6.49 -5.90
N VAL A 199 13.23 -6.04 -4.93
CA VAL A 199 14.69 -5.96 -5.09
C VAL A 199 15.29 -7.34 -5.32
N ALA A 200 14.81 -8.36 -4.62
CA ALA A 200 15.27 -9.75 -4.77
C ALA A 200 14.92 -10.36 -6.14
N VAL A 201 13.76 -10.00 -6.72
CA VAL A 201 13.40 -10.34 -8.11
C VAL A 201 14.41 -9.76 -9.11
N GLY A 202 14.92 -8.56 -8.81
CA GLY A 202 15.84 -7.83 -9.69
C GLY A 202 15.12 -7.11 -10.83
N GLY A 203 15.90 -6.47 -11.70
CA GLY A 203 15.35 -5.64 -12.79
C GLY A 203 15.04 -4.20 -12.38
N LEU A 204 15.53 -3.74 -11.23
CA LEU A 204 15.43 -2.36 -10.75
C LEU A 204 16.74 -1.61 -11.00
N GLU A 205 16.64 -0.36 -11.42
CA GLU A 205 17.82 0.48 -11.68
C GLU A 205 18.39 1.06 -10.38
N ASP A 206 19.72 1.24 -10.35
CA ASP A 206 20.44 1.87 -9.25
C ASP A 206 20.32 3.41 -9.36
N LEU A 207 19.56 4.01 -8.44
CA LEU A 207 19.30 5.44 -8.36
C LEU A 207 20.28 6.17 -7.42
N SER A 208 21.32 5.50 -6.91
CA SER A 208 22.25 6.13 -5.96
C SER A 208 22.90 7.41 -6.50
N ALA A 209 23.13 7.48 -7.82
CA ALA A 209 23.65 8.69 -8.47
C ALA A 209 22.64 9.85 -8.49
N VAL A 210 21.34 9.56 -8.56
CA VAL A 210 20.26 10.56 -8.48
C VAL A 210 20.20 11.15 -7.08
N TRP A 211 20.41 10.33 -6.05
CA TRP A 211 20.36 10.74 -4.65
C TRP A 211 21.54 11.59 -4.18
N GLN A 212 22.75 11.33 -4.68
CA GLN A 212 23.98 11.93 -4.14
C GLN A 212 23.93 13.46 -4.02
N PRO A 213 23.47 14.24 -5.02
CA PRO A 213 23.40 15.70 -4.91
C PRO A 213 22.46 16.19 -3.80
N TYR A 214 21.35 15.48 -3.59
CA TYR A 214 20.31 15.82 -2.61
C TYR A 214 20.72 15.45 -1.18
N LEU A 215 21.48 14.38 -1.01
CA LEU A 215 22.09 14.02 0.28
C LEU A 215 23.23 14.99 0.63
N ASP A 216 24.04 15.41 -0.35
CA ASP A 216 25.14 16.36 -0.16
C ASP A 216 24.63 17.77 0.21
N SER A 217 23.53 18.21 -0.40
CA SER A 217 22.89 19.50 -0.08
C SER A 217 22.13 19.47 1.25
N GLY A 218 21.67 18.29 1.66
CA GLY A 218 20.76 18.11 2.80
C GLY A 218 19.30 18.43 2.48
N ASP A 219 18.93 18.50 1.19
CA ASP A 219 17.54 18.71 0.75
C ASP A 219 16.65 17.50 1.11
N TYR A 220 17.23 16.30 1.12
CA TYR A 220 16.60 15.08 1.63
C TYR A 220 17.40 14.50 2.80
N SER A 221 16.69 13.91 3.76
CA SER A 221 17.33 13.25 4.90
C SER A 221 17.86 11.87 4.52
N GLN A 222 18.92 11.42 5.19
CA GLN A 222 19.44 10.07 5.04
C GLN A 222 18.37 9.01 5.36
N GLY A 223 17.50 9.25 6.35
CA GLY A 223 16.46 8.30 6.73
C GLY A 223 15.45 7.99 5.62
N ILE A 224 15.15 8.97 4.75
CA ILE A 224 14.26 8.73 3.59
C ILE A 224 15.00 7.88 2.54
N ALA A 225 16.30 8.15 2.30
CA ALA A 225 17.11 7.34 1.39
C ALA A 225 17.26 5.90 1.89
N ASP A 226 17.44 5.72 3.20
CA ASP A 226 17.59 4.41 3.85
C ASP A 226 16.35 3.53 3.63
N ALA A 227 15.15 4.11 3.59
CA ALA A 227 13.90 3.39 3.30
C ALA A 227 13.85 2.74 1.90
N PHE A 228 14.74 3.17 0.99
CA PHE A 228 14.89 2.65 -0.37
C PHE A 228 16.24 2.00 -0.63
N THR A 229 17.07 1.85 0.41
CA THR A 229 18.43 1.34 0.30
C THR A 229 18.49 -0.15 0.61
N PHE A 230 18.93 -0.94 -0.37
CA PHE A 230 19.11 -2.39 -0.25
C PHE A 230 20.49 -2.75 -0.80
N ASP A 231 21.24 -3.59 -0.07
CA ASP A 231 22.60 -4.02 -0.44
C ASP A 231 23.56 -2.86 -0.83
N GLY A 232 23.39 -1.71 -0.19
CA GLY A 232 24.21 -0.52 -0.40
C GLY A 232 23.88 0.27 -1.67
N LYS A 233 22.74 0.02 -2.30
CA LYS A 233 22.22 0.76 -3.46
C LYS A 233 20.83 1.30 -3.17
N ILE A 234 20.51 2.45 -3.75
CA ILE A 234 19.20 3.08 -3.60
C ILE A 234 18.36 2.78 -4.84
N TYR A 235 17.20 2.14 -4.67
CA TYR A 235 16.40 1.61 -5.78
C TYR A 235 15.13 2.41 -6.11
N ALA A 236 14.85 3.47 -5.35
CA ALA A 236 13.70 4.34 -5.59
C ALA A 236 14.00 5.78 -5.18
N VAL A 237 13.22 6.71 -5.75
CA VAL A 237 13.04 8.07 -5.22
C VAL A 237 11.68 8.13 -4.52
N PRO A 238 11.46 9.03 -3.54
CA PRO A 238 10.16 9.10 -2.89
C PRO A 238 9.11 9.64 -3.86
N PHE A 239 8.11 8.81 -4.18
CA PHE A 239 6.92 9.26 -4.88
C PHE A 239 6.15 10.26 -4.00
N ASN A 240 5.98 9.93 -2.73
CA ASN A 240 5.49 10.82 -1.69
C ASN A 240 6.24 10.56 -0.38
N VAL A 241 6.25 11.56 0.50
CA VAL A 241 6.59 11.38 1.91
C VAL A 241 5.45 11.99 2.70
N ALA A 242 4.85 11.18 3.56
CA ALA A 242 3.80 11.60 4.46
C ALA A 242 4.27 11.41 5.90
N TYR A 243 3.80 12.27 6.79
CA TYR A 243 4.13 12.22 8.21
C TYR A 243 2.87 12.02 9.03
N TRP A 244 2.95 11.15 10.04
CA TRP A 244 1.85 10.96 10.97
C TRP A 244 1.82 12.07 12.01
N VAL A 245 0.70 12.79 12.06
CA VAL A 245 0.51 13.96 12.92
C VAL A 245 -0.84 13.90 13.64
N LEU A 246 -1.02 14.73 14.66
CA LEU A 246 -2.33 15.07 15.19
C LEU A 246 -2.74 16.44 14.68
N TYR A 247 -3.72 16.46 13.77
CA TYR A 247 -4.43 17.70 13.50
C TYR A 247 -5.28 18.06 14.71
N TYR A 248 -5.40 19.35 15.02
CA TYR A 248 -6.25 19.84 16.09
C TYR A 248 -7.12 21.00 15.62
N ASN A 249 -8.37 21.05 16.09
CA ASN A 249 -9.30 22.12 15.81
C ASN A 249 -8.94 23.33 16.68
N LYS A 250 -8.54 24.43 16.03
CA LYS A 250 -8.06 25.64 16.72
C LYS A 250 -9.15 26.37 17.47
N ALA A 251 -10.39 26.31 17.00
CA ALA A 251 -11.53 26.91 17.70
C ALA A 251 -11.83 26.17 19.01
N VAL A 252 -11.82 24.83 18.98
CA VAL A 252 -11.97 23.99 20.18
C VAL A 252 -10.84 24.26 21.17
N PHE A 253 -9.59 24.28 20.71
CA PHE A 253 -8.45 24.57 21.59
C PHE A 253 -8.55 25.98 22.19
N ALA A 254 -8.95 26.99 21.41
CA ALA A 254 -9.15 28.34 21.91
C ALA A 254 -10.32 28.46 22.90
N GLU A 255 -11.39 27.68 22.74
CA GLU A 255 -12.54 27.67 23.65
C GLU A 255 -12.17 27.22 25.07
N TYR A 256 -11.23 26.29 25.19
CA TYR A 256 -10.78 25.70 26.46
C TYR A 256 -9.38 26.17 26.91
N ASP A 257 -8.85 27.25 26.32
CA ASP A 257 -7.52 27.79 26.62
C ASP A 257 -6.37 26.76 26.48
N LEU A 258 -6.51 25.83 25.52
CA LEU A 258 -5.55 24.76 25.25
C LEU A 258 -4.50 25.20 24.22
N VAL A 259 -3.29 24.64 24.36
CA VAL A 259 -2.20 24.81 23.39
C VAL A 259 -1.64 23.44 22.99
N PRO A 260 -1.02 23.29 21.81
CA PRO A 260 -0.40 22.03 21.42
C PRO A 260 0.61 21.56 22.49
N PRO A 261 0.53 20.29 22.95
CA PRO A 261 1.34 19.79 24.03
C PRO A 261 2.77 19.49 23.57
N THR A 262 3.72 19.63 24.50
CA THR A 262 5.13 19.25 24.30
C THR A 262 5.51 18.02 25.12
N THR A 263 4.68 17.63 26.08
CA THR A 263 4.89 16.48 26.96
C THR A 263 3.64 15.61 27.04
N TRP A 264 3.82 14.35 27.44
CA TRP A 264 2.70 13.43 27.61
C TRP A 264 1.71 13.89 28.67
N ASP A 265 2.18 14.45 29.79
CA ASP A 265 1.31 14.97 30.86
C ASP A 265 0.43 16.13 30.38
N GLU A 266 0.97 17.02 29.54
CA GLU A 266 0.19 18.09 28.89
C GLU A 266 -0.84 17.49 27.93
N PHE A 267 -0.46 16.48 27.15
CA PHE A 267 -1.35 15.79 26.23
C PHE A 267 -2.50 15.10 26.98
N THR A 268 -2.24 14.37 28.05
CA THR A 268 -3.30 13.75 28.87
C THR A 268 -4.20 14.80 29.52
N THR A 269 -3.62 15.92 29.99
CA THR A 269 -4.41 17.03 30.57
C THR A 269 -5.36 17.65 29.54
N ILE A 270 -4.93 17.81 28.30
CA ILE A 270 -5.78 18.27 27.19
C ILE A 270 -6.93 17.29 26.96
N ASN A 271 -6.62 15.99 26.83
CA ASN A 271 -7.64 14.97 26.60
C ASN A 271 -8.66 14.90 27.76
N ASP A 272 -8.20 14.94 29.01
CA ASP A 272 -9.06 14.96 30.20
C ASP A 272 -9.99 16.19 30.19
N THR A 273 -9.44 17.38 29.88
CA THR A 273 -10.22 18.62 29.81
C THR A 273 -11.33 18.52 28.75
N LEU A 274 -11.03 17.95 27.58
CA LEU A 274 -12.00 17.78 26.51
C LEU A 274 -13.11 16.79 26.92
N VAL A 275 -12.77 15.65 27.52
CA VAL A 275 -13.74 14.68 28.05
C VAL A 275 -14.65 15.31 29.11
N GLU A 276 -14.08 16.06 30.07
CA GLU A 276 -14.85 16.74 31.12
C GLU A 276 -15.87 17.75 30.57
N ASN A 277 -15.60 18.32 29.39
CA ASN A 277 -16.49 19.27 28.71
C ASN A 277 -17.35 18.62 27.61
N GLY A 278 -17.34 17.29 27.49
CA GLY A 278 -18.17 16.56 26.54
C GLY A 278 -17.74 16.70 25.07
N VAL A 279 -16.48 17.08 24.83
CA VAL A 279 -15.85 17.08 23.51
C VAL A 279 -15.04 15.80 23.36
N THR A 280 -15.18 15.10 22.23
CA THR A 280 -14.40 13.89 21.98
C THR A 280 -12.96 14.29 21.67
N PRO A 281 -11.94 13.80 22.39
CA PRO A 281 -10.59 14.29 22.17
C PRO A 281 -10.01 13.90 20.81
N MET A 282 -10.04 12.61 20.43
CA MET A 282 -9.45 12.11 19.20
C MET A 282 -10.42 11.28 18.37
N ALA A 283 -10.35 11.42 17.05
CA ALA A 283 -10.99 10.46 16.15
C ALA A 283 -10.21 9.14 16.16
N ILE A 284 -10.95 8.03 16.08
CA ILE A 284 -10.45 6.72 15.69
C ILE A 284 -11.43 6.08 14.71
N THR A 285 -10.94 5.26 13.79
CA THR A 285 -11.79 4.52 12.86
C THR A 285 -11.18 3.15 12.52
N VAL A 286 -12.03 2.18 12.19
CA VAL A 286 -11.63 0.90 11.57
C VAL A 286 -11.97 0.85 10.08
N ASP A 287 -12.45 1.95 9.50
CA ASP A 287 -12.67 2.08 8.06
C ASP A 287 -11.34 1.88 7.31
N GLY A 288 -11.34 0.99 6.33
CA GLY A 288 -10.11 0.55 5.65
C GLY A 288 -9.14 -0.29 6.52
N ARG A 289 -9.47 -0.61 7.78
CA ARG A 289 -8.71 -1.41 8.77
C ARG A 289 -7.36 -0.82 9.23
N TRP A 290 -6.60 -0.23 8.32
CA TRP A 290 -5.27 0.34 8.58
C TRP A 290 -5.22 1.40 9.69
N PRO A 291 -6.25 2.27 9.92
CA PRO A 291 -6.08 3.35 10.91
C PRO A 291 -5.93 2.83 12.35
N SER A 292 -6.53 1.67 12.65
CA SER A 292 -6.35 1.01 13.95
C SER A 292 -4.91 0.52 14.17
N PHE A 293 -4.23 0.10 13.09
CA PHE A 293 -2.81 -0.27 13.15
C PHE A 293 -1.92 0.95 13.41
N ILE A 294 -2.24 2.12 12.87
CA ILE A 294 -1.47 3.35 13.11
C ILE A 294 -1.51 3.75 14.59
N VAL A 295 -2.63 3.56 15.29
CA VAL A 295 -2.68 3.85 16.73
C VAL A 295 -1.76 2.90 17.51
N PHE A 296 -1.74 1.62 17.17
CA PHE A 296 -0.80 0.66 17.75
C PHE A 296 0.65 1.06 17.48
N GLU A 297 0.97 1.36 16.23
CA GLU A 297 2.28 1.78 15.75
C GLU A 297 2.79 3.01 16.52
N GLU A 298 1.98 4.07 16.59
CA GLU A 298 2.30 5.29 17.33
C GLU A 298 2.55 4.96 18.81
N LEU A 299 1.66 4.23 19.48
CA LEU A 299 1.83 3.97 20.92
C LEU A 299 3.07 3.12 21.24
N VAL A 300 3.45 2.18 20.38
CA VAL A 300 4.69 1.42 20.53
C VAL A 300 5.91 2.33 20.32
N LEU A 301 5.96 3.09 19.23
CA LEU A 301 7.09 4.01 18.95
C LEU A 301 7.27 5.02 20.08
N ARG A 302 6.18 5.65 20.52
CA ARG A 302 6.23 6.72 21.54
C ARG A 302 6.68 6.17 22.90
N SER A 303 6.38 4.90 23.19
CA SER A 303 6.71 4.26 24.47
C SER A 303 8.09 3.60 24.49
N GLN A 304 8.48 2.97 23.37
CA GLN A 304 9.64 2.07 23.31
C GLN A 304 10.74 2.56 22.36
N GLY A 305 10.42 3.50 21.47
CA GLY A 305 11.37 4.10 20.55
C GLY A 305 11.56 3.34 19.22
N PRO A 306 12.24 3.98 18.26
CA PRO A 306 12.37 3.47 16.89
C PRO A 306 13.16 2.17 16.81
N GLU A 307 14.19 1.97 17.64
CA GLU A 307 14.99 0.75 17.64
C GLU A 307 14.15 -0.49 17.99
N PHE A 308 13.23 -0.36 18.95
CA PHE A 308 12.33 -1.45 19.33
C PHE A 308 11.29 -1.70 18.24
N TRP A 309 10.74 -0.64 17.64
CA TRP A 309 9.82 -0.77 16.51
C TRP A 309 10.47 -1.53 15.34
N ASP A 310 11.69 -1.17 14.95
CA ASP A 310 12.42 -1.84 13.88
C ASP A 310 12.69 -3.32 14.22
N ALA A 311 13.07 -3.61 15.47
CA ALA A 311 13.27 -4.99 15.93
C ALA A 311 11.95 -5.80 15.88
N LEU A 312 10.82 -5.18 16.22
CA LEU A 312 9.50 -5.81 16.13
C LEU A 312 9.13 -6.11 14.67
N MET A 313 9.34 -5.16 13.75
CA MET A 313 9.07 -5.35 12.32
C MET A 313 9.98 -6.38 11.67
N ARG A 314 11.22 -6.53 12.14
CA ARG A 314 12.15 -7.58 11.70
C ARG A 314 11.92 -8.95 12.36
N GLY A 315 10.94 -9.06 13.27
CA GLY A 315 10.68 -10.28 14.03
C GLY A 315 11.78 -10.64 15.05
N GLU A 316 12.65 -9.70 15.39
CA GLU A 316 13.68 -9.82 16.42
C GLU A 316 13.09 -9.63 17.83
N ALA A 317 12.01 -8.85 17.94
CA ALA A 317 11.13 -8.75 19.10
C ALA A 317 9.77 -9.43 18.82
N LYS A 318 9.04 -9.79 19.88
CA LYS A 318 7.74 -10.46 19.79
C LYS A 318 6.62 -9.49 20.15
N TYR A 319 5.47 -9.68 19.50
CA TYR A 319 4.23 -9.00 19.88
C TYR A 319 3.73 -9.33 21.30
N THR A 320 4.31 -10.36 21.95
CA THR A 320 4.02 -10.74 23.33
C THR A 320 5.05 -10.25 24.33
N ASP A 321 6.08 -9.52 23.89
CA ASP A 321 7.10 -8.96 24.78
C ASP A 321 6.49 -7.85 25.67
N PRO A 322 7.00 -7.67 26.91
CA PRO A 322 6.47 -6.70 27.87
C PRO A 322 6.32 -5.28 27.31
N GLU A 323 7.25 -4.85 26.46
CA GLU A 323 7.27 -3.56 25.80
C GLU A 323 6.02 -3.31 24.92
N VAL A 324 5.55 -4.35 24.22
CA VAL A 324 4.31 -4.31 23.43
C VAL A 324 3.08 -4.35 24.36
N VAL A 325 3.12 -5.18 25.40
CA VAL A 325 2.05 -5.25 26.41
C VAL A 325 1.85 -3.91 27.11
N ASP A 326 2.93 -3.19 27.42
CA ASP A 326 2.89 -1.86 28.02
C ASP A 326 2.21 -0.83 27.09
N ALA A 327 2.55 -0.82 25.80
CA ALA A 327 1.91 0.04 24.81
C ALA A 327 0.41 -0.28 24.65
N MET A 328 0.04 -1.57 24.65
CA MET A 328 -1.36 -2.00 24.60
C MET A 328 -2.13 -1.64 25.89
N THR A 329 -1.47 -1.70 27.05
CA THR A 329 -2.05 -1.29 28.33
C THR A 329 -2.30 0.21 28.36
N LEU A 330 -1.38 1.01 27.82
CA LEU A 330 -1.57 2.45 27.63
C LEU A 330 -2.76 2.73 26.70
N TRP A 331 -2.87 2.01 25.58
CA TRP A 331 -4.02 2.17 24.68
C TRP A 331 -5.34 1.86 25.38
N MET A 332 -5.39 0.78 26.15
CA MET A 332 -6.58 0.40 26.93
C MET A 332 -6.96 1.48 27.95
N ASP A 333 -5.99 2.06 28.66
CA ASP A 333 -6.24 3.18 29.60
C ASP A 333 -6.81 4.42 28.88
N MET A 334 -6.30 4.76 27.70
CA MET A 334 -6.84 5.86 26.89
C MET A 334 -8.27 5.60 26.40
N LEU A 335 -8.58 4.35 26.03
CA LEU A 335 -9.95 3.93 25.68
C LEU A 335 -10.90 4.04 26.89
N ASP A 336 -10.48 3.54 28.05
CA ASP A 336 -11.28 3.58 29.29
C ASP A 336 -11.54 5.01 29.77
N LYS A 337 -10.60 5.93 29.52
CA LYS A 337 -10.76 7.37 29.78
C LYS A 337 -11.65 8.09 28.76
N GLY A 338 -12.07 7.42 27.69
CA GLY A 338 -12.95 8.00 26.67
C GLY A 338 -12.26 8.98 25.74
N TYR A 339 -10.96 8.81 25.48
CA TYR A 339 -10.20 9.73 24.63
C TYR A 339 -10.52 9.60 23.13
N PHE A 340 -11.18 8.52 22.73
CA PHE A 340 -11.44 8.22 21.33
C PHE A 340 -12.93 8.30 20.98
N SER A 341 -13.23 8.62 19.72
CA SER A 341 -14.57 8.50 19.13
C SER A 341 -15.03 7.05 19.01
N ASP A 342 -16.27 6.86 18.55
CA ASP A 342 -16.74 5.56 18.07
C ASP A 342 -15.87 5.09 16.87
N PRO A 343 -15.33 3.86 16.88
CA PRO A 343 -14.46 3.38 15.80
C PRO A 343 -15.20 3.09 14.49
N GLY A 344 -16.53 3.09 14.48
CA GLY A 344 -17.36 2.88 13.30
C GLY A 344 -17.59 4.13 12.46
N ILE A 345 -17.08 5.30 12.84
CA ILE A 345 -17.08 6.50 11.97
C ILE A 345 -16.23 6.24 10.73
N THR A 346 -16.54 6.86 9.59
CA THR A 346 -15.80 6.62 8.33
C THR A 346 -15.03 7.86 7.88
N PHE A 347 -14.24 7.73 6.81
CA PHE A 347 -13.66 8.88 6.08
C PHE A 347 -14.68 9.60 5.18
N GLY A 348 -15.95 9.23 5.24
CA GLY A 348 -17.02 9.82 4.46
C GLY A 348 -17.33 11.27 4.84
N THR A 349 -18.41 11.77 4.24
CA THR A 349 -18.88 13.15 4.41
C THR A 349 -20.22 13.24 5.12
N ALA A 350 -20.72 12.14 5.68
CA ALA A 350 -21.92 12.14 6.49
C ALA A 350 -21.68 12.86 7.82
N ALA A 351 -22.74 13.38 8.43
CA ALA A 351 -22.62 14.24 9.62
C ALA A 351 -21.88 13.59 10.82
N ASN A 352 -21.85 12.26 10.89
CA ASN A 352 -21.18 11.50 11.94
C ASN A 352 -19.84 10.88 11.47
N ASP A 353 -19.33 11.29 10.32
CA ASP A 353 -18.02 10.87 9.82
C ASP A 353 -16.91 11.79 10.35
N MET A 354 -15.67 11.32 10.24
CA MET A 354 -14.50 11.97 10.83
C MET A 354 -14.36 13.45 10.42
N LEU A 355 -14.49 13.76 9.13
CA LEU A 355 -14.34 15.11 8.61
C LEU A 355 -15.39 16.09 9.18
N PRO A 356 -16.72 15.83 9.07
CA PRO A 356 -17.71 16.75 9.64
C PRO A 356 -17.66 16.85 11.18
N LEU A 357 -17.33 15.76 11.88
CA LEU A 357 -17.14 15.79 13.33
C LEU A 357 -15.99 16.72 13.74
N PHE A 358 -14.89 16.72 13.00
CA PHE A 358 -13.78 17.64 13.23
C PHE A 358 -14.14 19.09 12.86
N GLN A 359 -14.81 19.31 11.72
CA GLN A 359 -15.26 20.65 11.30
C GLN A 359 -16.18 21.31 12.32
N THR A 360 -17.07 20.53 12.92
CA THR A 360 -18.03 21.02 13.94
C THR A 360 -17.41 21.15 15.32
N GLY A 361 -16.18 20.67 15.53
CA GLY A 361 -15.52 20.63 16.83
C GLY A 361 -16.07 19.56 17.77
N ALA A 362 -16.91 18.63 17.28
CA ALA A 362 -17.38 17.48 18.06
C ALA A 362 -16.24 16.50 18.38
N VAL A 363 -15.25 16.42 17.48
CA VAL A 363 -13.95 15.80 17.70
C VAL A 363 -12.87 16.87 17.63
N ALA A 364 -11.99 16.92 18.64
CA ALA A 364 -10.99 17.97 18.76
C ALA A 364 -9.72 17.70 17.95
N MET A 365 -9.33 16.44 17.78
CA MET A 365 -8.07 16.04 17.15
C MET A 365 -8.21 14.85 16.20
N LEU A 366 -7.39 14.82 15.14
CA LEU A 366 -7.32 13.73 14.15
C LEU A 366 -5.90 13.15 14.10
N PRO A 367 -5.66 11.94 14.61
CA PRO A 367 -4.40 11.23 14.43
C PRO A 367 -4.38 10.60 13.03
N ILE A 368 -3.76 11.29 12.07
CA ILE A 368 -3.76 10.89 10.66
C ILE A 368 -2.53 11.46 9.93
N GLY A 369 -2.24 10.91 8.76
CA GLY A 369 -1.16 11.42 7.92
C GLY A 369 -1.44 12.84 7.44
N ASP A 370 -0.37 13.59 7.22
CA ASP A 370 -0.43 14.99 6.83
C ASP A 370 -1.07 15.25 5.45
N TRP A 371 -1.19 14.22 4.63
CA TRP A 371 -1.99 14.21 3.41
C TRP A 371 -3.48 14.54 3.66
N TYR A 372 -4.03 14.31 4.85
CA TYR A 372 -5.43 14.60 5.15
C TYR A 372 -5.74 16.11 5.19
N SER A 373 -4.71 16.97 5.26
CA SER A 373 -4.89 18.41 5.13
C SER A 373 -5.60 18.81 3.85
N ALA A 374 -5.38 18.11 2.73
CA ALA A 374 -6.07 18.36 1.47
C ALA A 374 -7.59 18.22 1.64
N SER A 375 -8.05 17.14 2.29
CA SER A 375 -9.48 16.93 2.57
C SER A 375 -10.08 18.00 3.49
N LEU A 376 -9.30 18.48 4.48
CA LEU A 376 -9.73 19.59 5.35
C LEU A 376 -9.88 20.90 4.56
N VAL A 377 -8.93 21.19 3.67
CA VAL A 377 -8.92 22.40 2.82
C VAL A 377 -10.05 22.36 1.78
N ASP A 378 -10.27 21.21 1.13
CA ASP A 378 -11.37 20.99 0.18
C ASP A 378 -12.74 21.18 0.86
N ALA A 379 -12.83 20.81 2.13
CA ALA A 379 -14.01 21.02 2.94
C ALA A 379 -14.18 22.48 3.41
N GLY A 380 -13.27 23.38 3.03
CA GLY A 380 -13.31 24.82 3.27
C GLY A 380 -12.63 25.28 4.57
N MET A 381 -11.87 24.41 5.24
CA MET A 381 -11.08 24.81 6.41
C MET A 381 -9.76 25.46 5.99
N VAL A 382 -9.29 26.45 6.75
CA VAL A 382 -8.05 27.18 6.46
C VAL A 382 -6.94 26.73 7.41
N ALA A 383 -5.88 26.15 6.86
CA ALA A 383 -4.70 25.75 7.62
C ALA A 383 -4.08 26.94 8.37
N GLY A 384 -3.79 26.77 9.66
CA GLY A 384 -3.26 27.83 10.50
C GLY A 384 -4.32 28.78 11.09
N GLU A 385 -5.56 28.77 10.59
CA GLU A 385 -6.68 29.53 11.15
C GLU A 385 -7.67 28.59 11.86
N ASP A 386 -8.21 27.61 11.14
CA ASP A 386 -9.21 26.66 11.65
C ASP A 386 -8.59 25.41 12.26
N PHE A 387 -7.45 24.96 11.74
CA PHE A 387 -6.73 23.79 12.25
C PHE A 387 -5.21 24.01 12.27
N GLY A 388 -4.52 23.27 13.12
CA GLY A 388 -3.07 23.14 13.12
C GLY A 388 -2.67 21.68 13.31
N ALA A 389 -1.37 21.38 13.36
CA ALA A 389 -0.86 20.04 13.59
C ALA A 389 0.25 20.04 14.66
N PHE A 390 0.39 18.94 15.39
CA PHE A 390 1.52 18.66 16.25
C PHE A 390 1.86 17.15 16.23
N VAL A 391 3.04 16.79 16.73
CA VAL A 391 3.47 15.39 16.86
C VAL A 391 3.10 14.89 18.24
N MET A 392 2.54 13.67 18.34
CA MET A 392 2.23 13.06 19.64
C MET A 392 3.47 13.05 20.54
N PRO A 393 3.40 13.61 21.76
CA PRO A 393 4.54 13.56 22.68
C PRO A 393 4.76 12.13 23.17
N ASN A 394 5.99 11.83 23.62
CA ASN A 394 6.33 10.50 24.11
C ASN A 394 5.86 10.31 25.56
N PRO A 395 5.10 9.24 25.91
CA PRO A 395 4.83 8.86 27.28
C PRO A 395 6.11 8.48 28.03
N ASN A 396 7.08 7.89 27.33
CA ASN A 396 8.41 7.63 27.86
C ASN A 396 9.35 8.80 27.50
N PRO A 397 9.77 9.65 28.46
CA PRO A 397 10.63 10.80 28.17
C PRO A 397 12.07 10.42 27.77
N ASP A 398 12.48 9.16 27.99
CA ASP A 398 13.79 8.66 27.56
C ASP A 398 13.80 8.30 26.06
N VAL A 399 12.62 8.16 25.43
CA VAL A 399 12.51 7.96 23.99
C VAL A 399 12.77 9.29 23.27
N PRO A 400 13.67 9.34 22.27
CA PRO A 400 13.93 10.56 21.51
C PRO A 400 12.67 11.00 20.74
N PRO A 401 12.47 12.33 20.53
CA PRO A 401 11.46 12.81 19.62
C PRO A 401 11.63 12.15 18.25
N SER A 402 10.60 11.44 17.82
CA SER A 402 10.57 10.67 16.59
C SER A 402 9.30 10.99 15.81
N ILE A 403 9.20 10.61 14.55
CA ILE A 403 7.95 10.71 13.79
C ILE A 403 7.95 9.59 12.78
N PHE A 404 6.83 8.88 12.65
CA PHE A 404 6.68 7.97 11.54
C PHE A 404 6.50 8.77 10.26
N PHE A 405 7.24 8.36 9.24
CA PHE A 405 6.95 8.76 7.88
C PHE A 405 6.54 7.55 7.07
N GLU A 406 5.59 7.74 6.18
CA GLU A 406 5.24 6.80 5.14
C GLU A 406 5.83 7.32 3.83
N THR A 407 6.45 6.45 3.05
CA THR A 407 6.92 6.83 1.73
C THR A 407 6.63 5.74 0.70
N SER A 408 5.99 6.13 -0.40
CA SER A 408 5.84 5.25 -1.56
C SER A 408 7.09 5.40 -2.43
N PRO A 409 7.77 4.32 -2.82
CA PRO A 409 8.83 4.37 -3.82
C PRO A 409 8.28 4.67 -5.23
N LEU A 410 8.99 5.50 -5.97
CA LEU A 410 8.94 5.62 -7.43
C LEU A 410 10.19 4.92 -7.99
N ILE A 411 10.00 3.84 -8.72
CA ILE A 411 11.05 2.92 -9.18
C ILE A 411 11.23 3.04 -10.69
N VAL A 412 12.47 2.93 -11.15
CA VAL A 412 12.84 2.82 -12.56
C VAL A 412 13.25 1.38 -12.87
N SER A 413 12.70 0.80 -13.93
CA SER A 413 13.08 -0.54 -14.36
C SER A 413 14.42 -0.54 -15.10
N ALA A 414 15.34 -1.43 -14.71
CA ALA A 414 16.66 -1.58 -15.33
C ALA A 414 16.61 -2.10 -16.76
N ASN A 415 15.62 -2.91 -17.09
CA ASN A 415 15.40 -3.47 -18.43
C ASN A 415 14.41 -2.66 -19.27
N GLY A 416 13.93 -1.51 -18.76
CA GLY A 416 12.99 -0.64 -19.46
C GLY A 416 13.60 -0.10 -20.75
N THR A 417 12.82 -0.07 -21.83
CA THR A 417 13.31 0.41 -23.13
C THR A 417 13.62 1.90 -23.13
N ARG A 418 13.07 2.66 -22.17
CA ARG A 418 13.28 4.09 -21.99
C ARG A 418 13.96 4.46 -20.69
N LYS A 419 14.79 3.56 -20.18
CA LYS A 419 15.49 3.74 -18.90
C LYS A 419 16.16 5.11 -18.74
N ASP A 420 16.88 5.60 -19.74
CA ASP A 420 17.57 6.89 -19.65
C ASP A 420 16.57 8.07 -19.50
N ASP A 421 15.42 8.00 -20.16
CA ASP A 421 14.36 9.00 -20.02
C ASP A 421 13.68 8.88 -18.64
N ALA A 422 13.44 7.66 -18.16
CA ALA A 422 12.90 7.38 -16.82
C ALA A 422 13.84 7.84 -15.70
N MET A 423 15.15 7.70 -15.88
CA MET A 423 16.17 8.26 -14.98
C MET A 423 16.09 9.79 -14.93
N ALA A 424 15.86 10.45 -16.08
CA ALA A 424 15.68 11.90 -16.13
C ALA A 424 14.37 12.35 -15.44
N VAL A 425 13.30 11.54 -15.53
CA VAL A 425 12.08 11.76 -14.74
C VAL A 425 12.38 11.65 -13.24
N ALA A 426 13.08 10.61 -12.79
CA ALA A 426 13.41 10.43 -11.38
C ALA A 426 14.26 11.60 -10.83
N GLU A 427 15.23 12.10 -11.59
CA GLU A 427 16.03 13.28 -11.22
C GLU A 427 15.18 14.56 -11.17
N TRP A 428 14.30 14.77 -12.16
CA TRP A 428 13.36 15.90 -12.17
C TRP A 428 12.39 15.82 -10.99
N TRP A 429 11.86 14.64 -10.69
CA TRP A 429 10.91 14.41 -9.61
C TRP A 429 11.46 14.86 -8.26
N MET A 430 12.74 14.59 -7.99
CA MET A 430 13.38 15.02 -6.73
C MET A 430 13.65 16.53 -6.66
N SER A 431 13.55 17.26 -7.77
CA SER A 431 13.87 18.68 -7.82
C SER A 431 12.82 19.54 -7.11
N ALA A 432 13.24 20.70 -6.60
CA ALA A 432 12.33 21.66 -5.97
C ALA A 432 11.16 22.08 -6.88
N GLY A 433 11.38 22.18 -8.21
CA GLY A 433 10.34 22.55 -9.15
C GLY A 433 9.22 21.50 -9.24
N ALA A 434 9.58 20.21 -9.31
CA ALA A 434 8.59 19.13 -9.31
C ALA A 434 7.84 19.05 -7.96
N GLN A 435 8.55 19.24 -6.85
CA GLN A 435 7.94 19.21 -5.51
C GLN A 435 7.00 20.41 -5.26
N GLU A 436 7.31 21.59 -5.79
CA GLU A 436 6.40 22.75 -5.75
C GLU A 436 5.12 22.52 -6.55
N GLU A 437 5.21 21.84 -7.70
CA GLU A 437 4.04 21.48 -8.50
C GLU A 437 3.20 20.40 -7.82
N TRP A 438 3.83 19.36 -7.26
CA TRP A 438 3.13 18.32 -6.51
C TRP A 438 2.38 18.89 -5.30
N GLY A 439 3.02 19.77 -4.52
CA GLY A 439 2.40 20.39 -3.35
C GLY A 439 1.27 21.39 -3.68
N ALA A 440 1.07 21.72 -4.96
CA ALA A 440 -0.01 22.59 -5.42
C ALA A 440 -1.24 21.82 -5.95
N LEU A 441 -1.10 20.51 -6.14
CA LEU A 441 -2.17 19.57 -6.50
C LEU A 441 -2.78 18.95 -5.25
#